data_AF-A0A453RW73-F1
#
_entry.id   AF-A0A453RW73-F1
#
_cell.length_a   1.000
_cell.length_b   1.000
_cell.length_c   1.000
_cell.angle_alpha   90.00
_cell.angle_beta   90.00
_cell.angle_gamma   90.00
#
_symmetry.space_group_name_H-M   'P 1'
#
loop_
_entity.id
_entity.type
_entity.pdbx_description
1 polymer ?
#
loop_
_entity_poly.entity_id
_entity_poly.type
_entity_poly.pdbx_seq_one_letter_code
_entity_poly.pdbx_strand_id
1 'polypeptide(L)'
;LGECTFYDDGTAEGELSETVCCFDGVFYNYFSIGMDAQVAYGFHQLRDEKPFLASGPLSNKLIYAGYTCKQGWFFTQCISDPELRGLTNIIRLSIKKMDSSEWEHIPVPSSVRAIVALNLHNYASGRNPWGNLKPEYLEKKGFVEAQSDDGLLEIFGLKQGWHASLVMVELISAKHIAQVFVYTIIRLGSRMK
;
A
#
# COMPACT_ATOMS: atom_id res chain seq x y z
N LEU A 1 -16.44 27.37 9.70
CA LEU A 1 -15.06 27.01 9.28
C LEU A 1 -15.23 26.13 8.06
N GLY A 2 -14.82 26.60 6.89
CA GLY A 2 -15.09 25.92 5.62
C GLY A 2 -14.44 24.54 5.59
N GLU A 3 -15.16 23.51 5.17
CA GLU A 3 -14.58 22.19 4.94
C GLU A 3 -13.67 22.26 3.70
N CYS A 4 -12.39 21.95 3.87
CA CYS A 4 -11.47 21.78 2.75
C CYS A 4 -11.89 20.55 1.94
N THR A 5 -12.16 20.73 0.65
CA THR A 5 -12.59 19.66 -0.25
C THR A 5 -11.40 19.19 -1.07
N PHE A 6 -11.10 17.89 -1.05
CA PHE A 6 -10.04 17.28 -1.85
C PHE A 6 -10.63 16.63 -3.10
N TYR A 7 -10.02 16.89 -4.25
CA TYR A 7 -10.40 16.36 -5.55
C TYR A 7 -9.50 15.19 -5.97
N ASP A 8 -9.95 14.42 -6.96
CA ASP A 8 -9.25 13.23 -7.42
C ASP A 8 -7.84 13.54 -7.98
N ASP A 9 -7.65 14.75 -8.50
CA ASP A 9 -6.37 15.25 -9.01
C ASP A 9 -5.39 15.70 -7.92
N GLY A 10 -5.74 15.50 -6.65
CA GLY A 10 -4.94 15.89 -5.51
C GLY A 10 -5.04 17.39 -5.18
N THR A 11 -5.79 18.17 -5.96
CA THR A 11 -6.06 19.57 -5.62
C THR A 11 -7.04 19.66 -4.47
N ALA A 12 -6.98 20.79 -3.75
CA ALA A 12 -7.86 21.07 -2.64
C ALA A 12 -8.44 22.47 -2.78
N GLU A 13 -9.73 22.62 -2.52
CA GLU A 13 -10.42 23.92 -2.46
C GLU A 13 -10.87 24.21 -1.02
N GLY A 14 -10.66 25.46 -0.60
CA GLY A 14 -10.96 25.95 0.75
C GLY A 14 -9.71 26.26 1.57
N GLU A 15 -9.90 26.73 2.79
CA GLU A 15 -8.79 26.96 3.72
C GLU A 15 -8.38 25.63 4.36
N LEU A 16 -7.13 25.22 4.12
CA LEU A 16 -6.51 24.15 4.90
C LEU A 16 -6.33 24.64 6.34
N SER A 17 -6.61 23.76 7.32
CA SER A 17 -6.34 24.07 8.72
C SER A 17 -4.86 24.43 8.92
N GLU A 18 -4.57 25.42 9.76
CA GLU A 18 -3.19 25.81 10.14
C GLU A 18 -2.37 24.64 10.73
N THR A 19 -3.04 23.56 11.12
CA THR A 19 -2.41 22.32 11.63
C THR A 19 -2.03 21.31 10.54
N VAL A 20 -2.28 21.60 9.26
CA VAL A 20 -1.93 20.69 8.15
C VAL A 20 -0.45 20.79 7.84
N CYS A 21 0.27 19.69 8.02
CA CYS A 21 1.65 19.55 7.55
C CYS A 21 1.67 19.00 6.13
N CYS A 22 2.28 19.74 5.20
CA CYS A 22 2.57 19.25 3.85
C CYS A 22 3.99 18.72 3.79
N PHE A 23 4.17 17.56 3.18
CA PHE A 23 5.47 16.95 2.93
C PHE A 23 5.60 16.68 1.44
N ASP A 24 6.76 17.00 0.89
CA ASP A 24 7.16 16.60 -0.45
C ASP A 24 8.34 15.61 -0.34
N GLY A 25 8.34 14.60 -1.20
CA GLY A 25 9.29 13.51 -1.09
C GLY A 25 9.26 12.56 -2.27
N VAL A 26 10.33 11.79 -2.40
CA VAL A 26 10.52 10.82 -3.47
C VAL A 26 10.74 9.43 -2.88
N PHE A 27 10.15 8.40 -3.48
CA PHE A 27 10.45 7.01 -3.19
C PHE A 27 11.03 6.33 -4.43
N TYR A 28 12.07 5.51 -4.25
CA TYR A 28 12.70 4.80 -5.36
C TYR A 28 12.11 3.40 -5.58
N ASN A 29 11.70 2.73 -4.50
CA ASN A 29 11.25 1.35 -4.56
C ASN A 29 9.74 1.27 -4.37
N TYR A 30 9.26 1.61 -3.18
CA TYR A 30 7.82 1.58 -2.91
C TYR A 30 7.44 2.64 -1.87
N PHE A 31 6.16 2.99 -1.90
CA PHE A 31 5.47 3.77 -0.89
C PHE A 31 4.29 2.93 -0.38
N SER A 32 3.96 3.03 0.92
CA SER A 32 2.81 2.31 1.45
C SER A 32 2.06 3.07 2.52
N ILE A 33 0.80 2.68 2.68
CA ILE A 33 -0.13 3.20 3.68
C ILE A 33 -0.82 2.00 4.36
N GLY A 34 -1.09 2.12 5.65
CA GLY A 34 -1.81 1.14 6.44
C GLY A 34 -0.87 0.17 7.15
N MET A 35 -1.28 -1.09 7.26
CA MET A 35 -0.54 -2.13 8.00
C MET A 35 0.95 -2.18 7.61
N ASP A 36 1.27 -2.22 6.32
CA ASP A 36 2.67 -2.33 5.86
C ASP A 36 3.52 -1.16 6.33
N ALA A 37 3.01 0.07 6.23
CA ALA A 37 3.71 1.26 6.68
C ALA A 37 4.00 1.22 8.19
N GLN A 38 3.04 0.74 8.99
CA GLN A 38 3.20 0.59 10.44
C GLN A 38 4.27 -0.46 10.80
N VAL A 39 4.26 -1.60 10.09
CA VAL A 39 5.27 -2.66 10.29
C VAL A 39 6.64 -2.18 9.84
N ALA A 40 6.74 -1.56 8.67
CA ALA A 40 7.97 -1.03 8.10
C ALA A 40 8.60 0.03 9.00
N TYR A 41 7.78 0.91 9.60
CA TYR A 41 8.24 1.90 10.58
C TYR A 41 8.84 1.23 11.82
N GLY A 42 8.15 0.23 12.39
CA GLY A 42 8.68 -0.51 13.54
C GLY A 42 9.96 -1.28 13.22
N PHE A 43 10.06 -1.88 12.04
CA PHE A 43 11.26 -2.55 11.58
C PHE A 43 12.42 -1.56 11.34
N HIS A 44 12.14 -0.38 10.77
CA HIS A 44 13.15 0.66 10.59
C HIS A 44 13.78 1.07 11.93
N GLN A 45 12.96 1.30 12.97
CA GLN A 45 13.47 1.62 14.31
C GLN A 45 14.40 0.52 14.85
N LEU A 46 14.02 -0.77 14.69
CA LEU A 46 14.91 -1.87 15.10
C LEU A 46 16.23 -1.85 14.33
N ARG A 47 16.18 -1.60 13.02
CA ARG A 47 17.38 -1.60 12.18
C ARG A 47 18.35 -0.49 12.59
N ASP A 48 17.82 0.65 13.00
CA ASP A 48 18.61 1.78 13.49
C ASP A 48 19.24 1.45 14.87
N GLU A 49 18.50 0.79 15.76
CA GLU A 49 18.99 0.39 17.09
C GLU A 49 19.97 -0.80 17.06
N LYS A 50 19.68 -1.80 16.22
CA LYS A 50 20.36 -3.12 16.20
C LYS A 50 20.57 -3.62 14.77
N PRO A 51 21.43 -2.96 13.98
CA PRO A 51 21.63 -3.29 12.56
C PRO A 51 22.11 -4.73 12.33
N PHE A 52 22.83 -5.31 13.29
CA PHE A 52 23.34 -6.69 13.21
C PHE A 52 22.22 -7.75 13.13
N LEU A 53 21.01 -7.45 13.59
CA LEU A 53 19.86 -8.35 13.48
C LEU A 53 19.26 -8.35 12.06
N ALA A 54 19.45 -7.26 11.30
CA ALA A 54 18.85 -7.02 9.99
C ALA A 54 19.85 -7.19 8.83
N SER A 55 20.84 -8.07 9.01
CA SER A 55 21.97 -8.25 8.09
C SER A 55 21.69 -9.17 6.89
N GLY A 56 20.53 -9.83 6.84
CA GLY A 56 20.23 -10.80 5.79
C GLY A 56 18.74 -10.90 5.42
N PRO A 57 18.41 -11.34 4.20
CA PRO A 57 17.03 -11.45 3.72
C PRO A 57 16.14 -12.33 4.60
N LEU A 58 16.66 -13.45 5.12
CA LEU A 58 15.90 -14.34 6.01
C LEU A 58 15.58 -13.66 7.34
N SER A 59 16.59 -13.05 7.98
CA SER A 59 16.41 -12.31 9.23
C SER A 59 15.41 -11.17 9.05
N ASN A 60 15.49 -10.42 7.95
CA ASN A 60 14.57 -9.33 7.65
C ASN A 60 13.12 -9.81 7.55
N LYS A 61 12.88 -10.94 6.87
CA LYS A 61 11.54 -11.53 6.76
C LYS A 61 11.00 -11.99 8.12
N LEU A 62 11.85 -12.62 8.95
CA LEU A 62 11.46 -13.05 10.30
C LEU A 62 11.14 -11.86 11.22
N ILE A 63 11.97 -10.81 11.17
CA ILE A 63 11.75 -9.59 11.95
C ILE A 63 10.45 -8.91 11.50
N TYR A 64 10.23 -8.77 10.20
CA TYR A 64 9.01 -8.18 9.66
C TYR A 64 7.77 -8.95 10.11
N ALA A 65 7.80 -10.30 10.01
CA ALA A 65 6.72 -11.14 10.52
C ALA A 65 6.52 -10.97 12.04
N GLY A 66 7.59 -10.84 12.81
CA GLY A 66 7.56 -10.57 14.24
C GLY A 66 6.88 -9.24 14.58
N TYR A 67 7.23 -8.15 13.88
CA TYR A 67 6.57 -6.85 14.05
C TYR A 67 5.10 -6.89 13.64
N THR A 68 4.80 -7.57 12.54
CA THR A 68 3.42 -7.77 12.07
C THR A 68 2.58 -8.49 13.14
N CYS A 69 3.14 -9.51 13.80
CA CYS A 69 2.51 -10.19 14.93
C CYS A 69 2.37 -9.28 16.16
N LYS A 70 3.44 -8.58 16.55
CA LYS A 70 3.47 -7.66 17.71
C LYS A 70 2.44 -6.54 17.61
N GLN A 71 2.21 -6.03 16.41
CA GLN A 71 1.21 -5.00 16.12
C GLN A 71 -0.21 -5.56 15.97
N GLY A 72 -0.44 -6.85 16.24
CA GLY A 72 -1.77 -7.46 16.25
C GLY A 72 -2.30 -7.87 14.87
N TRP A 73 -1.55 -7.64 13.80
CA TRP A 73 -2.01 -7.92 12.43
C TRP A 73 -2.21 -9.41 12.11
N PHE A 74 -1.69 -10.30 12.95
CA PHE A 74 -1.91 -11.75 12.85
C PHE A 74 -3.23 -12.20 13.49
N PHE A 75 -3.78 -11.38 14.39
CA PHE A 75 -4.96 -11.69 15.19
C PHE A 75 -6.16 -10.80 14.83
N THR A 76 -6.13 -10.12 13.68
CA THR A 76 -7.19 -9.19 13.23
C THR A 76 -8.57 -9.83 13.13
N GLN A 77 -8.66 -11.15 12.96
CA GLN A 77 -9.94 -11.87 12.92
C GLN A 77 -10.57 -12.04 14.31
N CYS A 78 -9.76 -11.95 15.37
CA CYS A 78 -10.17 -12.08 16.76
C CYS A 78 -10.28 -10.72 17.47
N ILE A 79 -9.94 -9.63 16.78
CA ILE A 79 -9.87 -8.29 17.33
C ILE A 79 -10.97 -7.43 16.70
N SER A 80 -11.84 -6.84 17.53
CA SER A 80 -12.96 -5.97 17.12
C SER A 80 -12.55 -4.51 16.90
N ASP A 81 -11.26 -4.22 16.86
CA ASP A 81 -10.70 -2.88 16.76
C ASP A 81 -11.09 -2.19 15.45
N PRO A 82 -11.79 -1.05 15.49
CA PRO A 82 -12.09 -0.23 14.32
C PRO A 82 -10.86 0.18 13.50
N GLU A 83 -9.70 0.39 14.11
CA GLU A 83 -8.45 0.77 13.43
C GLU A 83 -7.88 -0.34 12.55
N LEU A 84 -8.24 -1.60 12.85
CA LEU A 84 -7.84 -2.78 12.07
C LEU A 84 -8.90 -3.18 11.01
N ARG A 85 -9.98 -2.39 10.88
CA ARG A 85 -10.97 -2.55 9.79
C ARG A 85 -10.34 -1.98 8.52
N GLY A 86 -10.37 -2.79 7.45
CA GLY A 86 -9.64 -2.52 6.22
C GLY A 86 -9.88 -1.13 5.60
N LEU A 87 -9.07 -0.80 4.61
CA LEU A 87 -8.95 0.57 4.08
C LEU A 87 -10.20 1.06 3.31
N THR A 88 -11.09 0.15 2.89
CA THR A 88 -12.22 0.44 1.97
C THR A 88 -13.12 1.61 2.36
N ASN A 89 -13.28 1.94 3.64
CA ASN A 89 -14.20 2.98 4.11
C ASN A 89 -13.46 4.22 4.65
N ILE A 90 -12.13 4.19 4.68
CA ILE A 90 -11.29 5.24 5.26
C ILE A 90 -10.42 5.92 4.22
N ILE A 91 -10.31 5.35 3.02
CA ILE A 91 -9.62 5.99 1.91
C ILE A 91 -10.43 5.93 0.63
N ARG A 92 -10.22 6.93 -0.22
CA ARG A 92 -10.60 6.97 -1.62
C ARG A 92 -9.33 6.86 -2.44
N LEU A 93 -9.24 5.84 -3.30
CA LEU A 93 -8.12 5.66 -4.23
C LEU A 93 -8.61 6.09 -5.61
N SER A 94 -7.93 7.09 -6.17
CA SER A 94 -8.19 7.58 -7.53
C SER A 94 -6.92 7.41 -8.35
N ILE A 95 -7.08 6.99 -9.60
CA ILE A 95 -5.97 6.68 -10.49
C ILE A 95 -6.13 7.41 -11.81
N LYS A 96 -5.00 7.63 -12.48
CA LYS A 96 -4.96 8.09 -13.86
C LYS A 96 -4.06 7.16 -14.67
N LYS A 97 -4.60 6.62 -15.76
CA LYS A 97 -3.85 5.84 -16.74
C LYS A 97 -3.05 6.76 -17.65
N MET A 98 -1.96 6.26 -18.23
CA MET A 98 -1.05 7.07 -19.05
C MET A 98 -1.73 7.64 -20.31
N ASP A 99 -2.68 6.89 -20.87
CA ASP A 99 -3.42 7.21 -22.09
C ASP A 99 -4.77 7.91 -21.83
N SER A 100 -5.09 8.23 -20.58
CA SER A 100 -6.36 8.84 -20.17
C SER A 100 -6.15 10.23 -19.56
N SER A 101 -6.99 11.20 -19.95
CA SER A 101 -7.11 12.49 -19.24
C SER A 101 -7.89 12.37 -17.93
N GLU A 102 -8.80 11.40 -17.86
CA GLU A 102 -9.79 11.25 -16.81
C GLU A 102 -9.24 10.47 -15.61
N TRP A 103 -9.70 10.87 -14.43
CA TRP A 103 -9.48 10.16 -13.18
C TRP A 103 -10.52 9.06 -12.99
N GLU A 104 -10.07 7.89 -12.56
CA GLU A 104 -10.90 6.73 -12.26
C GLU A 104 -10.82 6.41 -10.76
N HIS A 105 -11.98 6.25 -10.12
CA HIS A 105 -12.03 5.79 -8.73
C HIS A 105 -11.94 4.25 -8.66
N ILE A 106 -10.97 3.75 -7.91
CA ILE A 106 -10.73 2.32 -7.74
C ILE A 106 -11.20 1.85 -6.36
N PRO A 107 -12.23 0.98 -6.28
CA PRO A 107 -12.69 0.46 -5.01
C PRO A 107 -11.63 -0.43 -4.36
N VAL A 108 -11.17 -0.03 -3.18
CA VAL A 108 -10.24 -0.81 -2.37
C VAL A 108 -10.99 -2.00 -1.76
N PRO A 109 -10.58 -3.26 -1.98
CA PRO A 109 -11.29 -4.40 -1.42
C PRO A 109 -11.34 -4.35 0.11
N SER A 110 -12.48 -4.70 0.72
CA SER A 110 -12.70 -4.64 2.17
C SER A 110 -11.70 -5.44 3.02
N SER A 111 -11.07 -6.47 2.43
CA SER A 111 -10.04 -7.27 3.10
C SER A 111 -8.66 -6.62 3.13
N VAL A 112 -8.41 -5.59 2.32
CA VAL A 112 -7.12 -4.90 2.21
C VAL A 112 -6.91 -3.97 3.40
N ARG A 113 -5.74 -4.09 4.03
CA ARG A 113 -5.30 -3.30 5.19
C ARG A 113 -4.03 -2.51 4.91
N ALA A 114 -3.34 -2.78 3.81
CA ALA A 114 -2.28 -1.92 3.30
C ALA A 114 -2.40 -1.75 1.78
N ILE A 115 -2.17 -0.54 1.30
CA ILE A 115 -1.90 -0.27 -0.12
C ILE A 115 -0.42 0.00 -0.25
N VAL A 116 0.17 -0.59 -1.28
CA VAL A 116 1.56 -0.40 -1.65
C VAL A 116 1.60 0.07 -3.10
N ALA A 117 2.20 1.23 -3.33
CA ALA A 117 2.58 1.72 -4.64
C ALA A 117 4.03 1.33 -4.88
N LEU A 118 4.27 0.54 -5.92
CA LEU A 118 5.54 -0.12 -6.17
C LEU A 118 6.08 0.35 -7.52
N ASN A 119 7.30 0.89 -7.51
CA ASN A 119 8.03 1.38 -8.68
C ASN A 119 8.97 0.32 -9.26
N LEU A 120 9.53 -0.57 -8.43
CA LEU A 120 10.29 -1.72 -8.90
C LEU A 120 9.41 -2.96 -8.85
N HIS A 121 9.43 -3.83 -9.85
CA HIS A 121 8.64 -5.08 -9.88
C HIS A 121 8.97 -6.11 -8.75
N ASN A 122 9.81 -5.73 -7.76
CA ASN A 122 10.28 -6.54 -6.65
C ASN A 122 9.96 -5.88 -5.31
N TYR A 123 9.41 -6.67 -4.39
CA TYR A 123 9.08 -6.31 -3.01
C TYR A 123 9.75 -7.29 -2.02
N ALA A 124 9.87 -6.89 -0.74
CA ALA A 124 10.32 -7.77 0.36
C ALA A 124 11.57 -8.64 0.08
N SER A 125 12.66 -7.99 -0.34
CA SER A 125 13.94 -8.64 -0.69
C SER A 125 13.86 -9.49 -1.97
N GLY A 126 13.41 -8.89 -3.08
CA GLY A 126 13.52 -9.48 -4.42
C GLY A 126 12.36 -10.37 -4.85
N ARG A 127 11.17 -10.23 -4.26
CA ARG A 127 9.99 -11.03 -4.59
C ARG A 127 9.06 -10.29 -5.52
N ASN A 128 8.56 -10.96 -6.56
CA ASN A 128 7.44 -10.44 -7.32
C ASN A 128 6.13 -10.75 -6.53
N PRO A 129 5.39 -9.72 -6.05
CA PRO A 129 4.24 -9.96 -5.17
C PRO A 129 3.10 -10.76 -5.81
N TRP A 130 2.97 -10.73 -7.13
CA TRP A 130 1.92 -11.44 -7.87
C TRP A 130 2.47 -12.52 -8.81
N GLY A 131 3.79 -12.70 -8.85
CA GLY A 131 4.46 -13.65 -9.74
C GLY A 131 4.19 -13.35 -11.21
N ASN A 132 4.14 -14.41 -12.01
CA ASN A 132 3.87 -14.31 -13.45
C ASN A 132 2.37 -14.44 -13.70
N LEU A 133 1.73 -13.31 -13.98
CA LEU A 133 0.33 -13.28 -14.37
C LEU A 133 0.18 -13.89 -15.77
N LYS A 134 -0.87 -14.69 -15.96
CA LYS A 134 -1.15 -15.27 -17.28
C LYS A 134 -1.54 -14.17 -18.28
N PRO A 135 -1.20 -14.30 -19.58
CA PRO A 135 -1.57 -13.32 -20.59
C PRO A 135 -3.07 -13.00 -20.61
N GLU A 136 -3.94 -14.00 -20.43
CA GLU A 136 -5.39 -13.78 -20.42
C GLU A 136 -5.86 -12.97 -19.21
N TYR A 137 -5.15 -13.06 -18.08
CA TYR A 137 -5.42 -12.25 -16.90
C TYR A 137 -5.00 -10.80 -17.13
N LEU A 138 -3.84 -10.60 -17.74
CA LEU A 138 -3.32 -9.27 -18.08
C LEU A 138 -4.29 -8.55 -19.03
N GLU A 139 -4.67 -9.21 -20.13
CA GLU A 139 -5.63 -8.68 -21.09
C GLU A 139 -6.98 -8.34 -20.44
N LYS A 140 -7.53 -9.26 -19.64
CA LYS A 140 -8.80 -9.04 -18.92
C LYS A 140 -8.73 -7.85 -17.96
N LYS A 141 -7.56 -7.56 -17.40
CA LYS A 141 -7.34 -6.45 -16.47
C LYS A 141 -6.89 -5.16 -17.15
N GLY A 142 -6.55 -5.22 -18.44
CA GLY A 142 -5.86 -4.13 -19.13
C GLY A 142 -4.49 -3.86 -18.52
N PHE A 143 -3.84 -4.90 -18.00
CA PHE A 143 -2.49 -4.82 -17.44
C PHE A 143 -1.45 -5.19 -18.50
N VAL A 144 -0.26 -4.63 -18.35
CA VAL A 144 0.96 -5.00 -19.05
C VAL A 144 1.89 -5.76 -18.10
N GLU A 145 2.90 -6.41 -18.66
CA GLU A 145 3.95 -7.01 -17.83
C GLU A 145 4.71 -5.91 -17.08
N ALA A 146 4.89 -6.08 -15.78
CA ALA A 146 5.52 -5.07 -14.92
C ALA A 146 6.97 -4.84 -15.35
N GLN A 147 7.31 -3.60 -15.69
CA GLN A 147 8.67 -3.16 -15.98
C GLN A 147 9.06 -2.01 -15.04
N SER A 148 10.36 -1.70 -14.94
CA SER A 148 10.84 -0.58 -14.12
C SER A 148 11.06 0.71 -14.92
N ASP A 149 10.92 0.65 -16.25
CA ASP A 149 11.22 1.71 -17.20
C ASP A 149 10.04 2.05 -18.12
N ASP A 150 8.85 1.52 -17.82
CA ASP A 150 7.60 1.79 -18.56
C ASP A 150 6.88 3.07 -18.10
N GLY A 151 7.34 3.68 -17.01
CA GLY A 151 6.73 4.87 -16.42
C GLY A 151 5.43 4.58 -15.65
N LEU A 152 5.16 3.32 -15.31
CA LEU A 152 3.99 2.90 -14.55
C LEU A 152 4.36 2.56 -13.11
N LEU A 153 3.40 2.74 -12.22
CA LEU A 153 3.43 2.29 -10.85
C LEU A 153 2.45 1.13 -10.67
N GLU A 154 2.89 0.13 -9.91
CA GLU A 154 2.10 -1.04 -9.57
C GLU A 154 1.41 -0.81 -8.21
N ILE A 155 0.08 -0.78 -8.20
CA ILE A 155 -0.70 -0.63 -6.96
C ILE A 155 -1.19 -2.01 -6.53
N PHE A 156 -0.77 -2.47 -5.35
CA PHE A 156 -1.23 -3.73 -4.78
C PHE A 156 -1.67 -3.61 -3.33
N GLY A 157 -2.49 -4.58 -2.92
CA GLY A 157 -3.07 -4.66 -1.59
C GLY A 157 -2.54 -5.84 -0.78
N LEU A 158 -2.19 -5.58 0.49
CA LEU A 158 -1.99 -6.60 1.51
C LEU A 158 -3.20 -6.66 2.43
N LYS A 159 -3.58 -7.88 2.83
CA LYS A 159 -4.66 -8.11 3.78
C LYS A 159 -4.10 -8.08 5.21
N GLN A 160 -4.38 -9.10 6.00
CA GLN A 160 -3.87 -9.34 7.35
C GLN A 160 -2.42 -9.86 7.35
N GLY A 161 -1.81 -9.91 8.52
CA GLY A 161 -0.40 -10.25 8.70
C GLY A 161 0.01 -11.63 8.19
N TRP A 162 -0.89 -12.62 8.28
CA TRP A 162 -0.67 -13.94 7.66
C TRP A 162 -0.51 -13.83 6.14
N HIS A 163 -1.39 -13.08 5.50
CA HIS A 163 -1.32 -12.88 4.05
C HIS A 163 -0.04 -12.15 3.66
N ALA A 164 0.30 -11.04 4.34
CA ALA A 164 1.53 -10.31 4.07
C ALA A 164 2.77 -11.20 4.24
N SER A 165 2.85 -11.98 5.31
CA SER A 165 3.98 -12.87 5.57
C SER A 165 4.13 -13.94 4.48
N LEU A 166 3.02 -14.56 4.06
CA LEU A 166 3.02 -15.57 3.00
C LEU A 166 3.37 -14.98 1.62
N VAL A 167 2.99 -13.73 1.35
CA VAL A 167 3.45 -13.00 0.15
C VAL A 167 4.97 -12.79 0.18
N MET A 168 5.54 -12.37 1.32
CA MET A 168 7.00 -12.15 1.45
C MET A 168 7.84 -13.42 1.25
N VAL A 169 7.26 -14.58 1.55
CA VAL A 169 7.91 -15.89 1.33
C VAL A 169 7.47 -16.58 0.03
N GLU A 170 6.72 -15.89 -0.83
CA GLU A 170 6.32 -16.37 -2.17
C GLU A 170 5.44 -17.64 -2.14
N LEU A 171 4.67 -17.82 -1.06
CA LEU A 171 3.72 -18.93 -0.96
C LEU A 171 2.34 -18.57 -1.51
N ILE A 172 2.00 -17.28 -1.53
CA ILE A 172 0.76 -16.76 -2.12
C ILE A 172 1.00 -15.42 -2.80
N SER A 173 0.11 -15.05 -3.71
CA SER A 173 0.14 -13.74 -4.38
C SER A 173 -0.56 -12.65 -3.58
N ALA A 174 -0.02 -11.44 -3.65
CA ALA A 174 -0.70 -10.22 -3.25
C ALA A 174 -1.87 -9.91 -4.18
N LYS A 175 -2.74 -8.99 -3.74
CA LYS A 175 -3.83 -8.52 -4.59
C LYS A 175 -3.32 -7.39 -5.49
N HIS A 176 -2.99 -7.68 -6.75
CA HIS A 176 -2.73 -6.63 -7.73
C HIS A 176 -4.04 -5.85 -8.01
N ILE A 177 -4.02 -4.54 -7.74
CA ILE A 177 -5.19 -3.65 -7.81
C ILE A 177 -5.22 -2.89 -9.14
N ALA A 178 -4.13 -2.20 -9.49
CA ALA A 178 -4.07 -1.36 -10.70
C ALA A 178 -2.62 -1.10 -11.14
N GLN A 179 -2.44 -0.82 -12.43
CA GLN A 179 -1.26 -0.18 -13.02
C GLN A 179 -1.62 1.26 -13.39
N VAL A 180 -0.79 2.22 -12.96
CA VAL A 180 -1.16 3.63 -12.98
C VAL A 180 0.02 4.52 -13.35
N PHE A 181 -0.24 5.65 -14.01
CA PHE A 181 0.77 6.68 -14.22
C PHE A 181 0.85 7.60 -13.00
N VAL A 182 -0.32 7.99 -12.47
CA VAL A 182 -0.46 8.81 -11.25
C VAL A 182 -1.60 8.25 -10.41
N TYR A 183 -1.49 8.36 -9.09
CA TYR A 183 -2.55 8.02 -8.16
C TYR A 183 -2.67 9.06 -7.05
N THR A 184 -3.88 9.13 -6.47
CA THR A 184 -4.20 9.96 -5.31
C THR A 184 -4.86 9.07 -4.27
N ILE A 185 -4.47 9.25 -3.00
CA ILE A 185 -5.12 8.60 -1.86
C ILE A 185 -5.63 9.69 -0.93
N ILE A 186 -6.95 9.79 -0.80
CA ILE A 186 -7.60 10.74 0.11
C ILE A 186 -8.11 9.96 1.31
N ARG A 187 -7.70 10.37 2.52
CA ARG A 187 -8.32 9.83 3.75
C ARG A 187 -9.70 10.43 3.91
N LEU A 188 -10.72 9.57 3.93
CA LEU A 188 -12.08 9.96 4.24
C LEU A 188 -12.15 10.25 5.75
N GLY A 189 -12.67 11.43 6.11
CA GLY A 189 -12.89 11.80 7.50
C GLY A 189 -13.78 10.76 8.19
N SER A 190 -13.52 10.50 9.47
CA SER A 190 -14.43 9.71 10.28
C SER A 190 -15.78 10.44 10.31
N ARG A 191 -16.80 9.92 9.61
CA ARG A 191 -18.17 10.23 10.04
C ARG A 191 -18.29 9.68 11.45
N MET A 192 -18.17 10.54 12.46
CA MET A 192 -18.66 10.22 13.78
C MET A 192 -20.11 9.79 13.59
N LYS A 193 -20.38 8.52 13.83
CA LYS A 193 -21.74 8.06 14.10
C LYS A 193 -22.03 8.31 15.57
#